data_AF-A0A5C7LK39-F1
#
_entry.id   AF-A0A5C7LK39-F1
#
_cell.length_a   1.000
_cell.length_b   1.000
_cell.length_c   1.000
_cell.angle_alpha   90.00
_cell.angle_beta   90.00
_cell.angle_gamma   90.00
#
_symmetry.space_group_name_H-M   'P 1'
#
loop_
_entity.id
_entity.type
_entity.pdbx_description
1 polymer ?
#
loop_
_entity_poly.entity_id
_entity_poly.type
_entity_poly.pdbx_seq_one_letter_code
_entity_poly.pdbx_strand_id
1 'polypeptide(L)'
;MTAKMEEYTLGEPIHQEVDLTEVRVSVVTRSYGEIALGDTAVAIPPEPAVLSVTGYSDRRIRLDGNDRRLSGGVTGVLAVDYTRSTGYHRLDVDNQIFWFTTQDRKLRLDGVEQMLYHLRNLGTGWNGQALFSDGSGYLDPHVLYGWFDANGDEALSAIETILLAPRAQEITSHAVSRRGGSSVLVRPTTRFVRSDPHRNAVEQEGGLIKINGKNFTPTRVIVRRRERTVDTVPNRRAVHLLRRIRELLSELLHSSVTGTPQGRCRLWRERANRLASQPLAIQLRVRPSAMGLPRHTVEFTDRTYARIFDLAESLGNFGWSASAKPMRCYRALRS
;
A
#
# COMPACT_ATOMS: atom_id res chain seq x y z
N MET A 1 -60.75 20.10 56.29
CA MET A 1 -60.35 19.08 55.30
C MET A 1 -58.84 19.13 55.22
N THR A 2 -58.20 18.28 56.02
CA THR A 2 -56.77 18.31 56.30
C THR A 2 -56.28 16.90 56.08
N ALA A 3 -55.42 16.72 55.08
CA ALA A 3 -54.93 15.41 54.64
C ALA A 3 -53.99 14.80 55.67
N LYS A 4 -54.14 13.48 55.88
CA LYS A 4 -53.38 12.65 56.82
C LYS A 4 -51.91 12.55 56.41
N MET A 5 -51.01 12.71 57.38
CA MET A 5 -49.62 12.26 57.31
C MET A 5 -49.58 10.73 57.44
N GLU A 6 -48.92 10.05 56.52
CA GLU A 6 -48.47 8.67 56.69
C GLU A 6 -47.01 8.68 57.16
N GLU A 7 -46.77 8.05 58.30
CA GLU A 7 -45.45 7.81 58.88
C GLU A 7 -44.67 6.83 57.99
N TYR A 8 -43.54 7.29 57.45
CA TYR A 8 -42.53 6.41 56.87
C TYR A 8 -41.65 5.86 57.99
N THR A 9 -41.79 4.57 58.28
CA THR A 9 -40.92 3.82 59.19
C THR A 9 -39.51 3.78 58.60
N LEU A 10 -38.55 4.35 59.34
CA LEU A 10 -37.12 4.22 59.09
C LEU A 10 -36.73 2.73 59.17
N GLY A 11 -36.50 2.12 58.00
CA GLY A 11 -35.82 0.84 57.92
C GLY A 11 -34.40 0.96 58.44
N GLU A 12 -34.01 -0.01 59.28
CA GLU A 12 -32.71 -0.11 59.93
C GLU A 12 -31.54 0.05 58.94
N PRO A 13 -30.41 0.66 59.36
CA PRO A 13 -29.22 0.70 58.53
C PRO A 13 -28.73 -0.73 58.34
N ILE A 14 -28.78 -1.21 57.10
CA ILE A 14 -28.09 -2.43 56.70
C ILE A 14 -26.59 -2.14 56.85
N HIS A 15 -26.05 -2.48 58.02
CA HIS A 15 -24.62 -2.66 58.20
C HIS A 15 -24.22 -3.90 57.40
N GLN A 16 -23.95 -3.72 56.10
CA GLN A 16 -23.08 -4.64 55.40
C GLN A 16 -21.68 -4.45 55.98
N GLU A 17 -21.24 -5.43 56.78
CA GLU A 17 -19.82 -5.68 57.02
C GLU A 17 -19.12 -5.76 55.66
N VAL A 18 -18.39 -4.70 55.31
CA VAL A 18 -17.47 -4.72 54.19
C VAL A 18 -16.25 -5.48 54.67
N ASP A 19 -16.16 -6.73 54.25
CA ASP A 19 -14.96 -7.55 54.40
C ASP A 19 -13.78 -6.80 53.74
N LEU A 20 -12.88 -6.24 54.56
CA LEU A 20 -11.84 -5.28 54.15
C LEU A 20 -10.66 -5.90 53.37
N THR A 21 -10.83 -7.11 52.83
CA THR A 21 -9.74 -7.89 52.23
C THR A 21 -9.81 -8.00 50.70
N GLU A 22 -10.87 -7.50 50.07
CA GLU A 22 -11.04 -7.60 48.62
C GLU A 22 -11.12 -6.20 47.98
N VAL A 23 -10.14 -5.87 47.14
CA VAL A 23 -10.17 -4.64 46.33
C VAL A 23 -11.30 -4.79 45.31
N ARG A 24 -12.26 -3.88 45.33
CA ARG A 24 -13.34 -3.86 44.33
C ARG A 24 -13.21 -2.64 43.46
N VAL A 25 -13.34 -2.86 42.16
CA VAL A 25 -13.25 -1.80 41.16
C VAL A 25 -14.53 -1.80 40.33
N SER A 26 -15.11 -0.62 40.16
CA SER A 26 -16.19 -0.38 39.20
C SER A 26 -15.82 0.74 38.24
N VAL A 27 -16.31 0.65 37.01
CA VAL A 27 -16.30 1.75 36.05
C VAL A 27 -17.72 2.30 35.94
N VAL A 28 -17.89 3.58 36.21
CA VAL A 28 -19.15 4.29 36.03
C VAL A 28 -19.10 5.07 34.73
N THR A 29 -20.02 4.77 33.83
CA THR A 29 -20.16 5.49 32.57
C THR A 29 -21.55 6.09 32.44
N ARG A 30 -21.69 7.12 31.60
CA ARG A 30 -22.99 7.77 31.36
C ARG A 30 -23.99 6.83 30.70
N SER A 31 -23.53 6.00 29.78
CA SER A 31 -24.38 5.19 28.90
C SER A 31 -24.79 3.84 29.51
N TYR A 32 -24.02 3.28 30.46
CA TYR A 32 -24.31 1.97 31.06
C TYR A 32 -24.39 1.97 32.59
N GLY A 33 -24.20 3.13 33.24
CA GLY A 33 -24.18 3.20 34.69
C GLY A 33 -22.93 2.54 35.27
N GLU A 34 -23.07 1.91 36.44
CA GLU A 34 -21.97 1.25 37.14
C GLU A 34 -21.74 -0.17 36.63
N ILE A 35 -20.49 -0.48 36.30
CA ILE A 35 -20.04 -1.79 35.84
C ILE A 35 -18.92 -2.27 36.75
N ALA A 36 -19.15 -3.35 37.50
CA ALA A 36 -18.11 -3.97 38.33
C ALA A 36 -17.07 -4.68 37.45
N LEU A 37 -15.79 -4.51 37.78
CA LEU A 37 -14.67 -5.24 37.20
C LEU A 37 -14.32 -6.43 38.09
N GLY A 38 -14.16 -7.60 37.47
CA GLY A 38 -13.72 -8.83 38.13
C GLY A 38 -12.66 -9.54 37.28
N ASP A 39 -12.61 -10.87 37.38
CA ASP A 39 -11.59 -11.68 36.69
C ASP A 39 -11.71 -11.68 35.15
N THR A 40 -12.87 -11.29 34.63
CA THR A 40 -13.12 -11.22 33.20
C THR A 40 -13.10 -9.78 32.71
N ALA A 41 -12.42 -9.55 31.59
CA ALA A 41 -12.34 -8.22 30.99
C ALA A 41 -13.72 -7.76 30.51
N VAL A 42 -14.15 -6.59 30.97
CA VAL A 42 -15.46 -6.01 30.62
C VAL A 42 -15.29 -4.88 29.60
N ALA A 43 -16.27 -4.71 28.71
CA ALA A 43 -16.25 -3.68 27.67
C ALA A 43 -17.11 -2.46 28.05
N ILE A 44 -16.52 -1.27 28.13
CA ILE A 44 -17.15 0.01 28.49
C ILE A 44 -17.20 0.99 27.30
N PRO A 45 -18.20 1.87 27.14
CA PRO A 45 -18.28 2.83 26.03
C PRO A 45 -17.09 3.82 25.96
N PRO A 46 -16.75 4.35 24.78
CA PRO A 46 -15.68 5.32 24.59
C PRO A 46 -16.18 6.73 24.93
N GLU A 47 -16.35 6.98 26.22
CA GLU A 47 -16.87 8.24 26.79
C GLU A 47 -16.12 8.59 28.09
N PRO A 48 -16.32 9.79 28.66
CA PRO A 48 -15.80 10.10 29.98
C PRO A 48 -16.37 9.11 31.01
N ALA A 49 -15.48 8.52 31.80
CA ALA A 49 -15.82 7.52 32.80
C ALA A 49 -15.18 7.87 34.15
N VAL A 50 -15.73 7.25 35.19
CA VAL A 50 -15.27 7.41 36.56
C VAL A 50 -14.94 6.03 37.12
N LEU A 51 -13.67 5.82 37.46
CA LEU A 51 -13.25 4.62 38.18
C LEU A 51 -13.57 4.81 39.67
N SER A 52 -14.24 3.83 40.26
CA SER A 52 -14.56 3.74 41.67
C SER A 52 -13.82 2.54 42.26
N VAL A 53 -13.02 2.77 43.31
CA VAL A 53 -12.19 1.74 43.94
C VAL A 53 -12.45 1.72 45.44
N THR A 54 -12.78 0.57 45.99
CA THR A 54 -12.94 0.34 47.44
C THR A 54 -11.97 -0.74 47.93
N GLY A 55 -11.63 -0.70 49.22
CA GLY A 55 -10.71 -1.66 49.83
C GLY A 55 -9.22 -1.42 49.50
N TYR A 56 -8.86 -0.25 48.97
CA TYR A 56 -7.48 0.09 48.62
C TYR A 56 -6.63 0.48 49.86
N SER A 57 -5.35 0.11 49.85
CA SER A 57 -4.37 0.40 50.90
C SER A 57 -3.56 1.67 50.62
N ASP A 58 -3.25 1.94 49.33
CA ASP A 58 -2.62 3.19 48.86
C ASP A 58 -3.54 3.92 47.88
N ARG A 59 -3.54 5.26 47.94
CA ARG A 59 -4.24 6.12 46.98
C ARG A 59 -3.52 6.20 45.64
N ARG A 60 -2.29 5.70 45.52
CA ARG A 60 -1.55 5.62 44.26
C ARG A 60 -1.88 4.33 43.54
N ILE A 61 -2.37 4.46 42.31
CA ILE A 61 -2.72 3.35 41.42
C ILE A 61 -2.00 3.53 40.07
N ARG A 62 -1.83 2.45 39.31
CA ARG A 62 -1.29 2.56 37.94
C ARG A 62 -2.37 2.26 36.92
N LEU A 63 -2.64 3.22 36.05
CA LEU A 63 -3.55 3.05 34.92
C LEU A 63 -2.75 3.14 33.63
N ASP A 64 -2.75 2.07 32.85
CA ASP A 64 -2.01 1.95 31.58
C ASP A 64 -0.52 2.27 31.73
N GLY A 65 0.06 1.81 32.84
CA GLY A 65 1.46 2.03 33.18
C GLY A 65 1.78 3.41 33.78
N ASN A 66 0.81 4.33 33.82
CA ASN A 66 0.97 5.69 34.38
C ASN A 66 0.47 5.77 35.82
N ASP A 67 1.26 6.41 36.69
CA ASP A 67 0.87 6.63 38.09
C ASP A 67 -0.26 7.67 38.18
N ARG A 68 -1.33 7.31 38.90
CA ARG A 68 -2.50 8.15 39.16
C ARG A 68 -2.82 8.13 40.65
N ARG A 69 -3.60 9.12 41.10
CA ARG A 69 -3.99 9.24 42.51
C ARG A 69 -5.51 9.28 42.63
N LEU A 70 -6.06 8.39 43.46
CA LEU A 70 -7.48 8.35 43.82
C LEU A 70 -7.85 9.53 44.72
N SER A 71 -9.13 9.93 44.69
CA SER A 71 -9.71 10.84 45.69
C SER A 71 -9.65 10.23 47.11
N GLY A 72 -9.75 11.07 48.14
CA GLY A 72 -9.78 10.59 49.53
C GLY A 72 -11.17 10.13 49.98
N GLY A 73 -11.23 9.09 50.81
CA GLY A 73 -12.47 8.56 51.38
C GLY A 73 -12.46 7.02 51.42
N VAL A 74 -13.55 6.42 51.90
CA VAL A 74 -13.74 4.95 51.90
C VAL A 74 -13.79 4.39 50.47
N THR A 75 -14.32 5.18 49.53
CA THR A 75 -14.29 4.92 48.09
C THR A 75 -13.42 5.97 47.41
N GLY A 76 -12.37 5.50 46.72
CA GLY A 76 -11.46 6.34 45.95
C GLY A 76 -11.95 6.44 44.51
N VAL A 77 -11.96 7.66 43.98
CA VAL A 77 -12.51 7.96 42.66
C VAL A 77 -11.46 8.57 41.74
N LEU A 78 -11.44 8.16 40.47
CA LEU A 78 -10.59 8.74 39.42
C LEU A 78 -11.42 8.99 38.15
N ALA A 79 -11.51 10.26 37.73
CA ALA A 79 -12.10 10.62 36.45
C ALA A 79 -11.10 10.41 35.32
N VAL A 80 -11.57 9.79 34.23
CA VAL A 80 -10.77 9.41 33.07
C VAL A 80 -11.57 9.71 31.81
N ASP A 81 -10.92 10.31 30.81
CA ASP A 81 -11.55 10.59 29.52
C ASP A 81 -11.14 9.52 28.50
N TYR A 82 -12.06 8.61 28.20
CA TYR A 82 -11.88 7.57 27.19
C TYR A 82 -12.50 7.92 25.84
N THR A 83 -12.97 9.15 25.64
CA THR A 83 -13.60 9.59 24.38
C THR A 83 -12.68 9.41 23.15
N ARG A 84 -11.36 9.43 23.36
CA ARG A 84 -10.33 9.24 22.33
C ARG A 84 -9.35 8.10 22.64
N SER A 85 -9.67 7.28 23.64
CA SER A 85 -8.84 6.16 24.06
C SER A 85 -9.47 4.87 23.56
N THR A 86 -8.69 4.06 22.85
CA THR A 86 -9.16 2.80 22.28
C THR A 86 -8.17 1.69 22.61
N GLY A 87 -8.63 0.66 23.33
CA GLY A 87 -7.79 -0.51 23.61
C GLY A 87 -8.15 -1.26 24.89
N TYR A 88 -7.18 -2.08 25.32
CA TYR A 88 -7.19 -2.74 26.62
C TYR A 88 -6.57 -1.81 27.64
N HIS A 89 -7.28 -1.60 28.74
CA HIS A 89 -6.82 -0.83 29.87
C HIS A 89 -6.41 -1.77 30.99
N ARG A 90 -5.24 -1.49 31.56
CA ARG A 90 -4.73 -2.20 32.72
C ARG A 90 -4.77 -1.26 33.92
N LEU A 91 -5.51 -1.64 34.93
CA LEU A 91 -5.51 -0.98 36.22
C LEU A 91 -4.79 -1.87 37.25
N ASP A 92 -3.81 -1.30 37.93
CA ASP A 92 -3.04 -1.92 39.01
C ASP A 92 -3.37 -1.20 40.32
N VAL A 93 -3.95 -1.93 41.28
CA VAL A 93 -4.31 -1.44 42.62
C VAL A 93 -3.81 -2.46 43.64
N ASP A 94 -2.91 -2.07 44.52
CA ASP A 94 -2.39 -2.93 45.60
C ASP A 94 -1.93 -4.32 45.13
N ASN A 95 -1.25 -4.38 43.98
CA ASN A 95 -0.79 -5.59 43.29
C ASN A 95 -1.89 -6.49 42.71
N GLN A 96 -3.14 -6.03 42.67
CA GLN A 96 -4.23 -6.65 41.93
C GLN A 96 -4.40 -5.99 40.57
N ILE A 97 -4.61 -6.81 39.53
CA ILE A 97 -4.70 -6.34 38.15
C ILE A 97 -6.13 -6.51 37.66
N PHE A 98 -6.73 -5.39 37.26
CA PHE A 98 -8.04 -5.35 36.64
C PHE A 98 -7.90 -4.97 35.17
N TRP A 99 -8.68 -5.64 34.33
CA TRP A 99 -8.72 -5.41 32.90
C TRP A 99 -10.10 -4.94 32.47
N PHE A 100 -10.12 -3.90 31.65
CA PHE A 100 -11.32 -3.49 30.95
C PHE A 100 -10.96 -2.97 29.57
N THR A 101 -11.93 -2.95 28.68
CA THR A 101 -11.75 -2.52 27.30
C THR A 101 -12.71 -1.39 27.01
N THR A 102 -12.26 -0.37 26.29
CA THR A 102 -13.20 0.58 25.70
C THR A 102 -13.82 -0.08 24.46
N GLN A 103 -15.14 -0.28 24.47
CA GLN A 103 -15.99 -0.68 23.35
C GLN A 103 -15.70 0.23 22.16
N ASP A 104 -14.81 -0.22 21.28
CA ASP A 104 -14.63 0.46 20.03
C ASP A 104 -15.58 -0.15 18.98
N ARG A 105 -16.65 0.59 18.64
CA ARG A 105 -17.42 0.34 17.43
C ARG A 105 -16.57 0.49 16.16
N LYS A 106 -15.39 1.13 16.23
CA LYS A 106 -14.48 1.45 15.12
C LYS A 106 -13.23 0.55 15.02
N LEU A 107 -12.96 -0.33 16.00
CA LEU A 107 -11.81 -1.27 15.98
C LEU A 107 -12.16 -2.75 16.13
N ARG A 108 -13.44 -3.15 16.24
CA ARG A 108 -13.75 -4.55 15.94
C ARG A 108 -13.50 -4.78 14.46
N LEU A 109 -12.75 -5.83 14.11
CA LEU A 109 -12.75 -6.40 12.76
C LEU A 109 -14.19 -6.55 12.26
N ASP A 110 -15.13 -6.95 13.13
CA ASP A 110 -16.58 -6.99 12.84
C ASP A 110 -17.24 -5.61 12.61
N GLY A 111 -16.81 -4.56 13.29
CA GLY A 111 -17.36 -3.20 13.16
C GLY A 111 -16.81 -2.49 11.91
N VAL A 112 -15.53 -2.74 11.61
CA VAL A 112 -14.92 -2.42 10.32
C VAL A 112 -15.61 -3.23 9.22
N GLU A 113 -15.76 -4.55 9.34
CA GLU A 113 -16.50 -5.39 8.39
C GLU A 113 -17.95 -4.94 8.19
N GLN A 114 -18.69 -4.57 9.25
CA GLN A 114 -20.06 -4.05 9.12
C GLN A 114 -20.10 -2.67 8.47
N MET A 115 -19.17 -1.77 8.81
CA MET A 115 -19.05 -0.47 8.18
C MET A 115 -18.64 -0.60 6.71
N LEU A 116 -17.72 -1.51 6.38
CA LEU A 116 -17.29 -1.83 5.02
C LEU A 116 -18.38 -2.57 4.24
N TYR A 117 -19.17 -3.45 4.87
CA TYR A 117 -20.36 -4.09 4.29
C TYR A 117 -21.45 -3.05 3.99
N HIS A 118 -21.64 -2.10 4.90
CA HIS A 118 -22.53 -0.97 4.69
C HIS A 118 -22.03 -0.07 3.54
N LEU A 119 -20.73 0.26 3.51
CA LEU A 119 -20.10 1.09 2.47
C LEU A 119 -20.03 0.41 1.09
N ARG A 120 -19.84 -0.92 1.04
CA ARG A 120 -19.91 -1.75 -0.17
C ARG A 120 -21.25 -1.62 -0.88
N ASN A 121 -22.33 -1.53 -0.11
CA ASN A 121 -23.69 -1.37 -0.62
C ASN A 121 -24.01 0.09 -1.02
N LEU A 122 -23.12 1.04 -0.73
CA LEU A 122 -23.27 2.46 -1.06
C LEU A 122 -22.56 2.87 -2.36
N GLY A 123 -21.82 1.97 -3.03
CA GLY A 123 -21.27 2.21 -4.37
C GLY A 123 -20.22 3.33 -4.45
N THR A 124 -19.39 3.51 -3.43
CA THR A 124 -18.36 4.57 -3.36
C THR A 124 -16.95 4.00 -3.17
N GLY A 125 -15.94 4.71 -3.67
CA GLY A 125 -14.52 4.31 -3.57
C GLY A 125 -13.84 4.85 -2.33
N TRP A 126 -12.86 4.11 -1.82
CA TRP A 126 -12.20 4.43 -0.56
C TRP A 126 -10.76 4.91 -0.81
N ASN A 127 -10.44 6.14 -0.39
CA ASN A 127 -9.09 6.70 -0.49
C ASN A 127 -8.25 6.34 0.75
N GLY A 128 -6.98 5.95 0.55
CA GLY A 128 -5.99 5.69 1.61
C GLY A 128 -5.52 4.24 1.74
N GLN A 129 -4.44 4.01 2.50
CA GLN A 129 -3.97 2.66 2.89
C GLN A 129 -4.89 2.08 3.98
N ALA A 130 -6.09 1.66 3.63
CA ALA A 130 -6.84 0.69 4.42
C ALA A 130 -6.56 -0.70 3.82
N LEU A 131 -5.41 -1.27 4.19
CA LEU A 131 -5.00 -2.59 3.72
C LEU A 131 -5.58 -3.62 4.70
N PHE A 132 -6.74 -4.19 4.37
CA PHE A 132 -7.23 -5.38 5.07
C PHE A 132 -7.61 -6.46 4.07
N SER A 133 -6.98 -7.61 4.26
CA SER A 133 -7.35 -8.89 3.69
C SER A 133 -8.39 -9.50 4.62
N ASP A 134 -9.55 -9.83 4.08
CA ASP A 134 -10.61 -10.63 4.72
C ASP A 134 -10.21 -12.13 4.87
N GLY A 135 -8.93 -12.47 4.66
CA GLY A 135 -8.45 -13.84 4.60
C GLY A 135 -8.86 -14.60 3.33
N SER A 136 -9.63 -14.01 2.42
CA SER A 136 -10.05 -14.62 1.14
C SER A 136 -9.31 -14.03 -0.08
N GLY A 137 -8.77 -12.82 0.03
CA GLY A 137 -7.84 -12.19 -0.91
C GLY A 137 -7.02 -11.06 -0.26
N TYR A 138 -5.89 -10.65 -0.86
CA TYR A 138 -4.96 -9.67 -0.25
C TYR A 138 -5.32 -8.19 -0.50
N LEU A 139 -6.25 -7.87 -1.42
CA LEU A 139 -6.63 -6.48 -1.75
C LEU A 139 -8.14 -6.36 -2.04
N ASP A 140 -8.85 -5.55 -1.24
CA ASP A 140 -10.27 -5.24 -1.46
C ASP A 140 -10.47 -4.39 -2.75
N PRO A 141 -11.42 -4.75 -3.65
CA PRO A 141 -11.72 -3.98 -4.86
C PRO A 141 -12.06 -2.50 -4.64
N HIS A 142 -12.64 -2.11 -3.51
CA HIS A 142 -13.00 -0.71 -3.21
C HIS A 142 -11.77 0.16 -2.91
N VAL A 143 -10.72 -0.44 -2.34
CA VAL A 143 -9.42 0.21 -2.11
C VAL A 143 -8.73 0.46 -3.45
N LEU A 144 -8.73 -0.54 -4.34
CA LEU A 144 -8.19 -0.38 -5.67
C LEU A 144 -9.00 0.63 -6.50
N TYR A 145 -10.32 0.62 -6.40
CA TYR A 145 -11.17 1.64 -7.04
C TYR A 145 -10.89 3.04 -6.50
N GLY A 146 -10.73 3.22 -5.18
CA GLY A 146 -10.38 4.53 -4.62
C GLY A 146 -9.01 5.03 -5.08
N TRP A 147 -8.02 4.15 -5.24
CA TRP A 147 -6.77 4.54 -5.90
C TRP A 147 -7.01 5.09 -7.31
N PHE A 148 -7.87 4.44 -8.11
CA PHE A 148 -8.24 4.91 -9.44
C PHE A 148 -9.07 6.19 -9.41
N ASP A 149 -9.93 6.37 -8.41
CA ASP A 149 -10.70 7.60 -8.23
C ASP A 149 -9.79 8.81 -7.97
N ALA A 150 -8.76 8.62 -7.15
CA ALA A 150 -7.78 9.65 -6.84
C ALA A 150 -6.73 9.87 -7.95
N ASN A 151 -6.31 8.82 -8.66
CA ASN A 151 -5.13 8.89 -9.54
C ASN A 151 -5.38 8.49 -10.99
N GLY A 152 -6.52 7.87 -11.32
CA GLY A 152 -6.75 7.22 -12.62
C GLY A 152 -6.71 8.18 -13.81
N ASP A 153 -7.38 9.33 -13.69
CA ASP A 153 -7.39 10.34 -14.74
C ASP A 153 -6.02 11.00 -14.94
N GLU A 154 -5.32 11.26 -13.83
CA GLU A 154 -3.97 11.82 -13.87
C GLU A 154 -2.96 10.83 -14.45
N ALA A 155 -3.00 9.56 -14.03
CA ALA A 155 -2.13 8.50 -14.52
C ALA A 155 -2.29 8.31 -16.03
N LEU A 156 -3.53 8.19 -16.51
CA LEU A 156 -3.81 8.03 -17.94
C LEU A 156 -3.39 9.26 -18.75
N SER A 157 -3.54 10.47 -18.20
CA SER A 157 -3.11 11.71 -18.88
C SER A 157 -1.59 11.87 -18.92
N ALA A 158 -0.88 11.49 -17.86
CA ALA A 158 0.58 11.46 -17.84
C ALA A 158 1.13 10.42 -18.82
N ILE A 159 0.52 9.23 -18.88
CA ILE A 159 0.86 8.19 -19.87
C ILE A 159 0.62 8.72 -21.28
N GLU A 160 -0.55 9.30 -21.55
CA GLU A 160 -0.89 9.86 -22.86
C GLU A 160 0.13 10.92 -23.31
N THR A 161 0.53 11.81 -22.41
CA THR A 161 1.56 12.83 -22.68
C THR A 161 2.88 12.20 -23.10
N ILE A 162 3.32 11.14 -22.42
CA ILE A 162 4.57 10.42 -22.75
C ILE A 162 4.44 9.65 -24.07
N LEU A 163 3.28 9.04 -24.34
CA LEU A 163 3.07 8.32 -25.59
C LEU A 163 3.04 9.27 -26.79
N LEU A 164 2.51 10.48 -26.63
CA LEU A 164 2.50 11.53 -27.67
C LEU A 164 3.89 12.11 -27.92
N ALA A 165 4.68 12.32 -26.86
CA ALA A 165 6.00 12.96 -26.93
C ALA A 165 7.07 12.19 -26.13
N PRO A 166 7.43 10.96 -26.56
CA PRO A 166 8.38 10.15 -25.81
C PRO A 166 9.78 10.75 -25.87
N ARG A 167 10.45 10.81 -24.72
CA ARG A 167 11.87 11.15 -24.65
C ARG A 167 12.69 10.04 -25.29
N ALA A 168 13.39 10.42 -26.34
CA ALA A 168 14.37 9.56 -26.97
C ALA A 168 15.75 9.78 -26.37
N GLN A 169 16.55 8.72 -26.35
CA GLN A 169 17.94 8.74 -25.93
C GLN A 169 18.84 8.33 -27.10
N GLU A 170 20.02 8.91 -27.17
CA GLU A 170 21.07 8.42 -28.05
C GLU A 170 21.75 7.20 -27.42
N ILE A 171 21.73 6.08 -28.15
CA ILE A 171 22.51 4.90 -27.81
C ILE A 171 23.60 4.72 -28.86
N THR A 172 24.74 4.19 -28.44
CA THR A 172 25.79 3.78 -29.36
C THR A 172 25.67 2.28 -29.58
N SER A 173 25.39 1.87 -30.81
CA SER A 173 25.36 0.46 -31.23
C SER A 173 26.56 0.15 -32.13
N HIS A 174 26.82 -1.15 -32.31
CA HIS A 174 27.81 -1.63 -33.27
C HIS A 174 27.09 -2.06 -34.55
N ALA A 175 27.51 -1.54 -35.69
CA ALA A 175 26.95 -1.89 -36.98
C ALA A 175 28.04 -2.36 -37.94
N VAL A 176 27.70 -3.28 -38.85
CA VAL A 176 28.59 -3.70 -39.93
C VAL A 176 28.47 -2.69 -41.07
N SER A 177 29.57 -2.07 -41.48
CA SER A 177 29.65 -1.09 -42.56
C SER A 177 30.62 -1.56 -43.64
N ARG A 178 30.31 -1.26 -44.90
CA ARG A 178 31.27 -1.41 -46.02
C ARG A 178 32.27 -0.25 -46.09
N ARG A 179 31.94 0.89 -45.49
CA ARG A 179 32.77 2.10 -45.49
C ARG A 179 33.51 2.22 -44.16
N GLY A 180 34.82 2.42 -44.23
CA GLY A 180 35.66 2.78 -43.10
C GLY A 180 35.50 4.26 -42.71
N GLY A 181 36.15 4.65 -41.62
CA GLY A 181 36.12 6.02 -41.09
C GLY A 181 36.52 6.10 -39.61
N SER A 182 36.40 7.29 -39.02
CA SER A 182 36.74 7.56 -37.62
C SER A 182 35.89 6.79 -36.60
N SER A 183 34.73 6.25 -37.03
CA SER A 183 33.83 5.43 -36.21
C SER A 183 34.19 3.94 -36.18
N VAL A 184 35.22 3.51 -36.90
CA VAL A 184 35.63 2.09 -36.95
C VAL A 184 36.16 1.62 -35.61
N LEU A 185 35.66 0.47 -35.18
CA LEU A 185 36.12 -0.23 -33.99
C LEU A 185 37.08 -1.33 -34.39
N VAL A 186 38.37 -1.11 -34.15
CA VAL A 186 39.43 -2.05 -34.54
C VAL A 186 39.22 -3.44 -33.94
N ARG A 187 39.08 -3.55 -32.61
CA ARG A 187 38.97 -4.84 -31.92
C ARG A 187 37.72 -5.67 -32.35
N PRO A 188 36.50 -5.10 -32.40
CA PRO A 188 35.34 -5.77 -32.97
C PRO A 188 35.49 -6.14 -34.45
N THR A 189 36.10 -5.27 -35.26
CA THR A 189 36.37 -5.53 -36.68
C THR A 189 37.30 -6.74 -36.85
N THR A 190 38.39 -6.81 -36.08
CA THR A 190 39.30 -7.96 -36.12
C THR A 190 38.58 -9.25 -35.71
N ARG A 191 37.71 -9.20 -34.68
CA ARG A 191 36.91 -10.37 -34.27
C ARG A 191 35.94 -10.81 -35.38
N PHE A 192 35.28 -9.87 -36.05
CA PHE A 192 34.37 -10.13 -37.17
C PHE A 192 35.10 -10.72 -38.39
N VAL A 193 36.30 -10.23 -38.71
CA VAL A 193 37.13 -10.80 -39.78
C VAL A 193 37.56 -12.23 -39.41
N ARG A 194 37.95 -12.46 -38.17
CA ARG A 194 38.38 -13.79 -37.69
C ARG A 194 37.26 -14.83 -37.65
N SER A 195 35.99 -14.43 -37.52
CA SER A 195 34.88 -15.39 -37.46
C SER A 195 34.62 -16.08 -38.79
N ASP A 196 34.88 -15.41 -39.92
CA ASP A 196 34.80 -15.99 -41.26
C ASP A 196 35.76 -15.23 -42.21
N PRO A 197 37.06 -15.58 -42.19
CA PRO A 197 38.08 -14.85 -42.95
C PRO A 197 37.84 -14.86 -44.46
N HIS A 198 37.34 -15.98 -45.00
CA HIS A 198 37.12 -16.14 -46.44
C HIS A 198 36.03 -15.22 -46.98
N ARG A 199 35.01 -14.90 -46.17
CA ARG A 199 33.94 -13.96 -46.56
C ARG A 199 34.22 -12.52 -46.19
N ASN A 200 34.98 -12.30 -45.11
CA ASN A 200 35.12 -10.98 -44.48
C ASN A 200 36.46 -10.29 -44.79
N ALA A 201 37.38 -10.93 -45.50
CA ALA A 201 38.63 -10.35 -45.97
C ALA A 201 38.84 -10.63 -47.46
N VAL A 202 39.41 -9.66 -48.18
CA VAL A 202 39.82 -9.80 -49.58
C VAL A 202 41.30 -9.48 -49.68
N GLU A 203 42.03 -10.31 -50.42
CA GLU A 203 43.44 -10.08 -50.73
C GLU A 203 43.56 -8.84 -51.61
N GLN A 204 44.36 -7.87 -51.18
CA GLN A 204 44.53 -6.60 -51.87
C GLN A 204 45.94 -6.07 -51.63
N GLU A 205 46.57 -5.54 -52.67
CA GLU A 205 47.87 -4.86 -52.56
C GLU A 205 47.77 -3.66 -51.60
N GLY A 206 48.68 -3.56 -50.63
CA GLY A 206 48.61 -2.55 -49.56
C GLY A 206 47.53 -2.79 -48.49
N GLY A 207 46.93 -3.99 -48.43
CA GLY A 207 45.92 -4.34 -47.43
C GLY A 207 46.37 -4.19 -45.98
N LEU A 208 45.41 -3.88 -45.11
CA LEU A 208 45.63 -3.51 -43.70
C LEU A 208 46.15 -4.67 -42.82
N ILE A 209 45.98 -5.91 -43.25
CA ILE A 209 46.31 -7.12 -42.48
C ILE A 209 47.28 -7.97 -43.30
N LYS A 210 48.48 -8.23 -42.79
CA LYS A 210 49.49 -9.05 -43.46
C LYS A 210 49.54 -10.46 -42.86
N ILE A 211 49.35 -11.49 -43.69
CA ILE A 211 49.40 -12.91 -43.31
C ILE A 211 50.17 -13.68 -44.39
N ASN A 212 51.21 -14.42 -44.00
CA ASN A 212 52.03 -15.25 -44.90
C ASN A 212 52.50 -14.49 -46.16
N GLY A 213 52.91 -13.23 -46.00
CA GLY A 213 53.39 -12.39 -47.11
C GLY A 213 52.29 -11.77 -47.98
N LYS A 214 51.03 -12.18 -47.82
CA LYS A 214 49.86 -11.62 -48.51
C LYS A 214 49.19 -10.54 -47.67
N ASN A 215 48.64 -9.53 -48.34
CA ASN A 215 47.95 -8.42 -47.69
C ASN A 215 46.44 -8.54 -47.91
N PHE A 216 45.68 -8.32 -46.84
CA PHE A 216 44.24 -8.46 -46.80
C PHE A 216 43.58 -7.19 -46.26
N THR A 217 42.45 -6.81 -46.85
CA THR A 217 41.60 -5.73 -46.36
C THR A 217 40.26 -6.31 -45.92
N PRO A 218 39.71 -5.90 -44.76
CA PRO A 218 38.36 -6.27 -44.38
C PRO A 218 37.34 -5.79 -45.42
N THR A 219 36.46 -6.67 -45.90
CA THR A 219 35.36 -6.27 -46.82
C THR A 219 34.30 -5.44 -46.12
N ARG A 220 34.19 -5.62 -44.80
CA ARG A 220 33.30 -4.87 -43.92
C ARG A 220 34.00 -4.65 -42.58
N VAL A 221 33.66 -3.54 -41.96
CA VAL A 221 34.19 -3.11 -40.67
C VAL A 221 33.06 -2.91 -39.68
N ILE A 222 33.34 -3.13 -38.40
CA ILE A 222 32.40 -2.81 -37.33
C ILE A 222 32.59 -1.35 -36.95
N VAL A 223 31.54 -0.55 -37.05
CA VAL A 223 31.53 0.88 -36.71
C VAL A 223 30.66 1.15 -35.50
N ARG A 224 31.01 2.17 -34.72
CA ARG A 224 30.09 2.81 -33.77
C ARG A 224 29.04 3.57 -34.56
N ARG A 225 27.78 3.18 -34.39
CA ARG A 225 26.64 3.91 -34.92
C ARG A 225 25.91 4.55 -33.76
N ARG A 226 25.64 5.85 -33.87
CA ARG A 226 24.71 6.52 -32.96
C ARG A 226 23.31 6.30 -33.48
N GLU A 227 22.46 5.75 -32.65
CA GLU A 227 21.06 5.50 -32.96
C GLU A 227 20.21 6.18 -31.89
N ARG A 228 19.18 6.87 -32.35
CA ARG A 228 18.20 7.48 -31.46
C ARG A 228 17.12 6.44 -31.17
N THR A 229 16.91 6.12 -29.90
CA THR A 229 15.91 5.14 -29.46
C THR A 229 14.93 5.77 -28.48
N VAL A 230 13.67 5.38 -28.58
CA VAL A 230 12.63 5.68 -27.59
C VAL A 230 12.53 4.58 -26.52
N ASP A 231 13.34 3.54 -26.63
CA ASP A 231 13.41 2.42 -25.71
C ASP A 231 14.20 2.77 -24.44
N THR A 232 13.63 3.65 -23.62
CA THR A 232 14.23 4.16 -22.37
C THR A 232 13.51 3.59 -21.15
N VAL A 233 14.19 3.51 -20.00
CA VAL A 233 13.58 3.06 -18.73
C VAL A 233 12.29 3.84 -18.39
N PRO A 234 12.26 5.18 -18.47
CA PRO A 234 11.05 5.94 -18.16
C PRO A 234 9.89 5.67 -19.12
N ASN A 235 10.16 5.52 -20.42
CA ASN A 235 9.11 5.19 -21.41
C ASN A 235 8.57 3.77 -21.20
N ARG A 236 9.46 2.81 -20.91
CA ARG A 236 9.04 1.46 -20.53
C ARG A 236 8.16 1.51 -19.29
N ARG A 237 8.53 2.27 -18.27
CA ARG A 237 7.76 2.38 -17.01
C ARG A 237 6.34 2.87 -17.29
N ALA A 238 6.16 3.92 -18.08
CA ALA A 238 4.84 4.41 -18.47
C ALA A 238 4.00 3.33 -19.19
N VAL A 239 4.61 2.58 -20.12
CA VAL A 239 3.91 1.51 -20.86
C VAL A 239 3.58 0.31 -19.95
N HIS A 240 4.44 -0.06 -19.02
CA HIS A 240 4.17 -1.14 -18.08
C HIS A 240 3.17 -0.72 -17.00
N LEU A 241 3.16 0.55 -16.58
CA LEU A 241 2.13 1.12 -15.74
C LEU A 241 0.77 1.07 -16.45
N LEU A 242 0.70 1.45 -17.73
CA LEU A 242 -0.49 1.32 -18.55
C LEU A 242 -0.99 -0.13 -18.62
N ARG A 243 -0.09 -1.09 -18.81
CA ARG A 243 -0.43 -2.52 -18.78
C ARG A 243 -1.02 -2.91 -17.43
N ARG A 244 -0.39 -2.49 -16.33
CA ARG A 244 -0.85 -2.79 -14.97
C ARG A 244 -2.22 -2.19 -14.67
N ILE A 245 -2.44 -0.94 -15.10
CA ILE A 245 -3.76 -0.27 -15.01
C ILE A 245 -4.84 -1.09 -15.73
N ARG A 246 -4.56 -1.59 -16.94
CA ARG A 246 -5.52 -2.43 -17.69
C ARG A 246 -5.83 -3.75 -17.00
N GLU A 247 -4.82 -4.41 -16.44
CA GLU A 247 -4.99 -5.64 -15.65
C GLU A 247 -5.90 -5.38 -14.45
N LEU A 248 -5.58 -4.36 -13.65
CA LEU A 248 -6.32 -3.99 -12.44
C LEU A 248 -7.75 -3.52 -12.72
N LEU A 249 -7.97 -2.73 -13.79
CA LEU A 249 -9.32 -2.36 -14.23
C LEU A 249 -10.12 -3.57 -14.71
N SER A 250 -9.45 -4.56 -15.31
CA SER A 250 -10.12 -5.81 -15.67
C SER A 250 -10.51 -6.58 -14.43
N GLU A 251 -9.64 -6.71 -13.43
CA GLU A 251 -9.96 -7.34 -12.14
C GLU A 251 -11.12 -6.64 -11.44
N LEU A 252 -11.11 -5.30 -11.36
CA LEU A 252 -12.20 -4.50 -10.77
C LEU A 252 -13.55 -4.74 -11.45
N LEU A 253 -13.57 -4.82 -12.78
CA LEU A 253 -14.82 -5.02 -13.53
C LEU A 253 -15.40 -6.44 -13.38
N HIS A 254 -14.58 -7.42 -12.97
CA HIS A 254 -15.03 -8.77 -12.62
C HIS A 254 -15.34 -8.92 -11.12
N SER A 255 -15.13 -7.88 -10.31
CA SER A 255 -15.39 -7.87 -8.86
C SER A 255 -16.80 -7.36 -8.53
N SER A 256 -17.17 -7.35 -7.24
CA SER A 256 -18.53 -6.99 -6.77
C SER A 256 -18.86 -5.49 -6.78
N VAL A 257 -18.07 -4.66 -7.46
CA VAL A 257 -18.30 -3.20 -7.51
C VAL A 257 -19.44 -2.90 -8.51
N THR A 258 -20.56 -2.38 -8.02
CA THR A 258 -21.78 -2.11 -8.82
C THR A 258 -22.08 -0.60 -8.96
N GLY A 259 -22.87 -0.23 -9.97
CA GLY A 259 -23.34 1.15 -10.15
C GLY A 259 -22.32 2.12 -10.78
N THR A 260 -22.31 3.37 -10.31
CA THR A 260 -21.48 4.48 -10.83
C THR A 260 -19.96 4.17 -10.91
N PRO A 261 -19.33 3.53 -9.90
CA PRO A 261 -17.93 3.10 -9.99
C PRO A 261 -17.63 2.18 -11.18
N GLN A 262 -18.57 1.28 -11.52
CA GLN A 262 -18.40 0.37 -12.64
C GLN A 262 -18.40 1.13 -13.98
N GLY A 263 -19.21 2.19 -14.10
CA GLY A 263 -19.22 3.09 -15.25
C GLY A 263 -17.88 3.81 -15.43
N ARG A 264 -17.33 4.41 -14.37
CA ARG A 264 -16.00 5.04 -14.40
C ARG A 264 -14.88 4.06 -14.76
N CYS A 265 -14.90 2.87 -14.17
CA CYS A 265 -13.95 1.80 -14.51
C CYS A 265 -14.01 1.41 -16.00
N ARG A 266 -15.21 1.37 -16.61
CA ARG A 266 -15.36 1.13 -18.06
C ARG A 266 -14.72 2.26 -18.88
N LEU A 267 -14.98 3.53 -18.52
CA LEU A 267 -14.39 4.69 -19.20
C LEU A 267 -12.85 4.70 -19.11
N TRP A 268 -12.29 4.44 -17.92
CA TRP A 268 -10.85 4.31 -17.76
C TRP A 268 -10.30 3.12 -18.56
N ARG A 269 -10.99 1.98 -18.59
CA ARG A 269 -10.56 0.81 -19.36
C ARG A 269 -10.56 1.09 -20.85
N GLU A 270 -11.58 1.77 -21.37
CA GLU A 270 -11.65 2.20 -22.76
C GLU A 270 -10.52 3.17 -23.12
N ARG A 271 -10.27 4.18 -22.28
CA ARG A 271 -9.13 5.09 -22.46
C ARG A 271 -7.80 4.32 -22.42
N ALA A 272 -7.59 3.44 -21.44
CA ALA A 272 -6.38 2.64 -21.33
C ALA A 272 -6.19 1.70 -22.53
N ASN A 273 -7.26 1.10 -23.06
CA ASN A 273 -7.21 0.28 -24.26
C ASN A 273 -6.83 1.10 -25.51
N ARG A 274 -7.36 2.32 -25.66
CA ARG A 274 -6.97 3.25 -26.74
C ARG A 274 -5.51 3.67 -26.64
N LEU A 275 -5.01 3.94 -25.43
CA LEU A 275 -3.59 4.25 -25.22
C LEU A 275 -2.71 3.02 -25.52
N ALA A 276 -3.16 1.81 -25.17
CA ALA A 276 -2.41 0.58 -25.37
C ALA A 276 -2.32 0.14 -26.85
N SER A 277 -3.19 0.64 -27.72
CA SER A 277 -3.11 0.43 -29.16
C SER A 277 -2.19 1.43 -29.87
N GLN A 278 -1.64 2.42 -29.16
CA GLN A 278 -0.68 3.35 -29.77
C GLN A 278 0.63 2.64 -30.14
N PRO A 279 1.31 3.04 -31.24
CA PRO A 279 2.50 2.34 -31.74
C PRO A 279 3.61 2.18 -30.69
N LEU A 280 3.88 3.22 -29.90
CA LEU A 280 4.91 3.17 -28.86
C LEU A 280 4.57 2.16 -27.75
N ALA A 281 3.30 2.12 -27.32
CA ALA A 281 2.84 1.15 -26.34
C ALA A 281 2.99 -0.30 -26.86
N ILE A 282 2.65 -0.54 -28.14
CA ILE A 282 2.85 -1.84 -28.79
C ILE A 282 4.33 -2.22 -28.87
N GLN A 283 5.20 -1.26 -29.19
CA GLN A 283 6.63 -1.49 -29.33
C GLN A 283 7.31 -1.80 -27.98
N LEU A 284 6.93 -1.10 -26.92
CA LEU A 284 7.60 -1.20 -25.62
C LEU A 284 7.00 -2.27 -24.70
N ARG A 285 5.76 -2.73 -24.91
CA ARG A 285 5.13 -3.75 -24.04
C ARG A 285 5.90 -5.07 -23.93
N VAL A 286 6.69 -5.40 -24.95
CA VAL A 286 7.49 -6.64 -25.02
C VAL A 286 8.87 -6.48 -24.36
N ARG A 287 9.24 -5.25 -23.97
CA ARG A 287 10.50 -4.99 -23.30
C ARG A 287 10.43 -5.43 -21.83
N PRO A 288 11.58 -5.63 -21.16
CA PRO A 288 11.61 -5.95 -19.74
C PRO A 288 10.91 -4.88 -18.92
N SER A 289 10.12 -5.32 -17.93
CA SER A 289 9.39 -4.42 -17.04
C SER A 289 10.33 -3.45 -16.34
N ALA A 290 9.96 -2.17 -16.35
CA ALA A 290 10.68 -1.11 -15.65
C ALA A 290 9.99 -0.68 -14.34
N MET A 291 8.85 -1.30 -13.97
CA MET A 291 8.02 -0.88 -12.82
C MET A 291 8.78 -0.83 -11.49
N GLY A 292 9.64 -1.80 -11.22
CA GLY A 292 10.42 -1.90 -9.98
C GLY A 292 11.86 -1.39 -10.09
N LEU A 293 12.25 -0.77 -11.21
CA LEU A 293 13.60 -0.23 -11.35
C LEU A 293 13.75 1.07 -10.56
N PRO A 294 14.95 1.39 -10.05
CA PRO A 294 15.24 2.68 -9.42
C PRO A 294 14.90 3.86 -10.32
N ARG A 295 14.74 5.02 -9.71
CA ARG A 295 14.46 6.27 -10.42
C ARG A 295 15.59 6.63 -11.38
N HIS A 296 15.24 6.96 -12.61
CA HIS A 296 16.15 7.34 -13.68
C HIS A 296 16.31 8.87 -13.74
N THR A 297 17.42 9.36 -14.31
CA THR A 297 17.76 10.81 -14.34
C THR A 297 16.63 11.71 -14.86
N VAL A 298 16.01 11.34 -15.98
CA VAL A 298 14.87 12.07 -16.57
C VAL A 298 13.68 12.18 -15.61
N GLU A 299 13.46 11.17 -14.77
CA GLU A 299 12.38 11.16 -13.77
C GLU A 299 12.67 12.14 -12.61
N PHE A 300 13.87 12.69 -12.47
CA PHE A 300 14.15 13.79 -11.51
C PHE A 300 13.89 15.18 -12.10
N THR A 301 14.05 15.33 -13.42
CA THR A 301 14.02 16.64 -14.08
C THR A 301 12.68 16.94 -14.75
N ASP A 302 11.98 15.90 -15.23
CA ASP A 302 10.74 16.05 -15.98
C ASP A 302 9.54 15.62 -15.11
N ARG A 303 8.62 16.55 -14.87
CA ARG A 303 7.49 16.37 -13.94
C ARG A 303 6.57 15.23 -14.36
N THR A 304 6.36 15.03 -15.66
CA THR A 304 5.47 13.96 -16.15
C THR A 304 6.10 12.59 -15.88
N TYR A 305 7.40 12.45 -16.11
CA TYR A 305 8.12 11.21 -15.79
C TYR A 305 8.28 10.98 -14.29
N ALA A 306 8.51 12.04 -13.51
CA ALA A 306 8.48 11.98 -12.05
C ALA A 306 7.14 11.41 -11.56
N ARG A 307 6.03 11.92 -12.09
CA ARG A 307 4.69 11.48 -11.68
C ARG A 307 4.44 10.01 -12.04
N ILE A 308 4.87 9.56 -13.22
CA ILE A 308 4.79 8.14 -13.59
C ILE A 308 5.60 7.26 -12.65
N PHE A 309 6.77 7.70 -12.21
CA PHE A 309 7.56 6.98 -11.23
C PHE A 309 6.79 6.83 -9.91
N ASP A 310 6.27 7.93 -9.35
CA ASP A 310 5.54 7.93 -8.08
C ASP A 310 4.26 7.05 -8.17
N LEU A 311 3.54 7.11 -9.29
CA LEU A 311 2.35 6.28 -9.55
C LEU A 311 2.71 4.80 -9.71
N ALA A 312 3.83 4.49 -10.37
CA ALA A 312 4.32 3.13 -10.52
C ALA A 312 4.80 2.54 -9.19
N GLU A 313 5.43 3.34 -8.34
CA GLU A 313 5.81 2.95 -6.97
C GLU A 313 4.57 2.72 -6.10
N SER A 314 3.61 3.65 -6.14
CA SER A 314 2.32 3.50 -5.46
C SER A 314 1.62 2.20 -5.85
N LEU A 315 1.54 1.89 -7.15
CA LEU A 315 0.93 0.64 -7.64
C LEU A 315 1.79 -0.61 -7.40
N GLY A 316 3.12 -0.48 -7.38
CA GLY A 316 4.07 -1.56 -7.10
C GLY A 316 4.04 -2.02 -5.64
N ASN A 317 3.61 -1.15 -4.73
CA ASN A 317 3.47 -1.41 -3.31
C ASN A 317 2.13 -2.05 -2.91
N PHE A 318 1.18 -2.24 -3.84
CA PHE A 318 -0.04 -2.99 -3.54
C PHE A 318 0.26 -4.49 -3.43
N GLY A 319 -0.06 -5.06 -2.26
CA GLY A 319 -0.24 -6.51 -2.09
C GLY A 319 -1.27 -7.04 -3.11
N TRP A 320 -1.08 -8.28 -3.56
CA TRP A 320 -1.46 -8.70 -4.91
C TRP A 320 -2.96 -8.98 -5.12
N SER A 321 -3.46 -8.54 -6.29
CA SER A 321 -4.72 -8.89 -6.97
C SER A 321 -6.03 -8.51 -6.25
N ALA A 322 -6.96 -7.87 -6.97
CA ALA A 322 -8.33 -7.62 -6.50
C ALA A 322 -9.26 -8.84 -6.65
N SER A 323 -8.70 -10.02 -6.94
CA SER A 323 -9.43 -11.28 -7.05
C SER A 323 -9.49 -11.99 -5.69
N ALA A 324 -10.69 -12.46 -5.32
CA ALA A 324 -10.93 -13.35 -4.18
C ALA A 324 -10.44 -14.81 -4.43
N LYS A 325 -9.80 -15.08 -5.58
CA LYS A 325 -9.19 -16.39 -5.85
C LYS A 325 -7.72 -16.36 -5.43
N PRO A 326 -7.29 -17.21 -4.48
CA PRO A 326 -5.88 -17.31 -4.12
C PRO A 326 -5.05 -17.74 -5.33
N MET A 327 -4.05 -16.95 -5.72
CA MET A 327 -3.04 -17.41 -6.68
C MET A 327 -2.25 -18.55 -6.04
N ARG A 328 -2.05 -19.64 -6.80
CA ARG A 328 -1.14 -20.70 -6.40
C ARG A 328 0.29 -20.14 -6.30
N CYS A 329 0.84 -20.22 -5.09
CA CYS A 329 2.27 -20.24 -4.71
C CYS A 329 2.94 -18.95 -4.21
N TYR A 330 3.18 -18.88 -2.89
CA TYR A 330 4.47 -18.49 -2.31
C TYR A 330 5.09 -19.74 -1.69
N ARG A 331 6.03 -20.39 -2.39
CA ARG A 331 6.88 -21.47 -1.81
C ARG A 331 8.37 -21.16 -1.91
N ALA A 332 8.75 -19.89 -2.09
CA ALA A 332 10.14 -19.49 -2.34
C ALA A 332 10.61 -18.34 -1.45
N LEU A 333 10.18 -18.28 -0.17
CA LEU A 333 10.81 -17.42 0.86
C LEU A 333 10.69 -18.04 2.27
N ARG A 334 10.99 -19.34 2.40
CA ARG A 334 11.41 -19.92 3.69
C ARG A 334 12.49 -20.96 3.41
N SER A 335 13.66 -20.71 4.01
CA SER A 335 14.90 -21.51 4.09
C SER A 335 15.52 -21.98 2.79
#